data_AF-A0A259RWK5-F1
#
_entry.id   AF-A0A259RWK5-F1
#
_cell.length_a   1.000
_cell.length_b   1.000
_cell.length_c   1.000
_cell.angle_alpha   90.00
_cell.angle_beta   90.00
_cell.angle_gamma   90.00
#
_symmetry.space_group_name_H-M   'P 1'
#
loop_
_entity.id
_entity.type
_entity.pdbx_description
1 polymer ?
#
loop_
_entity_poly.entity_id
_entity_poly.type
_entity_poly.pdbx_seq_one_letter_code
_entity_poly.pdbx_strand_id
1 'polypeptide(L)' 'GNCPLTEAGKTVVKHGVTLVGETNLPALVAADASALYARNVLDFLKLVFDKEKGFVVNMEDDIVAACLMCRDGQLLRKTA' A
#
# COMPACT_ATOMS: atom_id res chain seq x y z
N GLY A 1 -11.36 -10.94 8.49
CA GLY A 1 -10.60 -10.93 9.75
C GLY A 1 -10.33 -12.35 10.18
N ASN A 2 -9.20 -12.61 10.85
CA ASN A 2 -8.78 -13.98 11.21
C ASN A 2 -9.64 -14.61 12.32
N CYS A 3 -10.25 -13.79 13.18
CA CYS A 3 -11.19 -14.25 14.21
C CYS A 3 -12.64 -14.10 13.69
N PRO A 4 -13.44 -15.19 13.62
CA PRO A 4 -14.82 -15.14 13.14
C PRO A 4 -15.74 -14.20 13.92
N LEU A 5 -15.40 -13.91 15.18
CA LEU A 5 -16.16 -13.03 16.06
C LEU A 5 -15.82 -11.54 15.90
N THR A 6 -14.76 -11.20 15.17
CA THR A 6 -14.34 -9.81 14.92
C THR A 6 -15.36 -9.08 14.06
N GLU A 7 -15.68 -7.86 14.45
CA GLU A 7 -16.50 -6.93 13.67
C GLU A 7 -15.62 -5.79 13.16
N ALA A 8 -15.59 -5.58 11.84
CA ALA A 8 -14.78 -4.53 11.22
C ALA A 8 -15.16 -3.14 11.75
N GLY A 9 -14.15 -2.35 12.12
CA GLY A 9 -14.29 -0.99 12.66
C GLY A 9 -14.83 -0.92 14.09
N LYS A 10 -14.92 -2.06 14.82
CA LYS A 10 -15.48 -2.07 16.18
C LYS A 10 -14.57 -2.77 17.18
N THR A 11 -14.62 -2.28 18.41
CA THR A 11 -14.14 -3.03 19.58
C THR A 11 -15.35 -3.62 20.30
N VAL A 12 -15.40 -4.95 20.39
CA VAL A 12 -16.53 -5.68 20.99
C VAL A 12 -16.04 -6.60 22.11
N VAL A 13 -16.90 -6.89 23.09
CA VAL A 13 -16.60 -7.89 24.13
C VAL A 13 -17.49 -9.10 23.91
N LYS A 14 -16.89 -10.29 23.77
CA LYS A 14 -17.61 -11.57 23.61
C LYS A 14 -17.01 -12.58 24.58
N HIS A 15 -17.86 -13.23 25.38
CA HIS A 15 -17.44 -14.18 26.41
C HIS A 15 -16.39 -13.63 27.40
N GLY A 16 -16.45 -12.33 27.72
CA GLY A 16 -15.48 -11.65 28.59
C GLY A 16 -14.14 -11.30 27.91
N VAL A 17 -13.97 -11.57 26.61
CA VAL A 17 -12.77 -11.24 25.84
C VAL A 17 -13.03 -10.02 24.96
N THR A 18 -12.13 -9.03 25.01
CA THR A 18 -12.16 -7.85 24.13
C THR A 18 -11.55 -8.17 22.78
N LEU A 19 -12.32 -7.94 21.71
CA LEU A 19 -11.95 -8.15 20.32
C LEU A 19 -11.86 -6.79 19.63
N VAL A 20 -10.66 -6.39 19.20
CA VAL A 20 -10.41 -5.13 18.49
C VAL A 20 -10.43 -5.38 16.98
N GLY A 21 -11.32 -4.69 16.28
CA GLY A 21 -11.55 -4.84 14.84
C GLY A 21 -11.23 -3.59 14.01
N GLU A 22 -10.42 -2.66 14.53
CA GLU A 22 -10.03 -1.44 13.80
C GLU A 22 -9.43 -1.78 12.42
N THR A 23 -9.92 -1.11 11.39
CA THR A 23 -9.54 -1.39 9.99
C THR A 23 -8.46 -0.47 9.47
N ASN A 24 -8.25 0.69 10.11
CA ASN A 24 -7.26 1.67 9.69
C ASN A 24 -6.31 2.03 10.84
N LEU A 25 -5.64 1.01 11.39
CA LEU A 25 -4.62 1.20 12.42
C LEU A 25 -3.53 2.22 12.04
N PRO A 26 -3.02 2.30 10.78
CA PRO A 26 -2.04 3.32 10.40
C PRO A 26 -2.54 4.76 10.60
N ALA A 27 -3.85 5.02 10.42
CA ALA A 27 -4.41 6.35 10.64
C ALA A 27 -4.42 6.76 12.13
N LEU A 28 -4.36 5.80 13.07
CA LEU A 28 -4.24 6.11 14.50
C LEU A 28 -2.82 6.57 14.89
N VAL A 29 -1.84 6.37 14.00
CA VAL A 29 -0.45 6.83 14.13
C VAL A 29 -0.05 7.64 12.89
N ALA A 30 -0.94 8.56 12.49
CA ALA A 30 -0.88 9.24 11.19
C ALA A 30 0.46 9.93 10.89
N ALA A 31 1.10 10.56 11.88
CA ALA A 31 2.37 11.26 11.67
C ALA A 31 3.48 10.30 11.23
N ASP A 32 3.67 9.20 11.97
CA ASP A 32 4.70 8.20 11.67
C ASP A 32 4.37 7.42 10.39
N ALA A 33 3.10 7.02 10.23
CA ALA A 33 2.63 6.33 9.04
C ALA A 33 2.86 7.18 7.78
N SER A 34 2.58 8.49 7.84
CA SER A 34 2.82 9.41 6.73
C SER A 34 4.31 9.55 6.41
N ALA A 35 5.16 9.70 7.43
CA ALA A 35 6.60 9.80 7.24
C ALA A 35 7.21 8.53 6.63
N LEU A 36 6.76 7.35 7.06
CA LEU A 36 7.17 6.07 6.49
C LEU A 36 6.69 5.91 5.05
N TYR A 37 5.42 6.21 4.77
CA TYR A 37 4.87 6.12 3.42
C TYR A 37 5.55 7.10 2.45
N ALA A 38 5.80 8.34 2.87
CA ALA A 38 6.51 9.33 2.05
C ALA A 38 7.92 8.87 1.68
N ARG A 39 8.64 8.21 2.60
CA ARG A 39 9.95 7.61 2.30
C ARG A 39 9.84 6.50 1.25
N ASN A 40 8.88 5.58 1.38
CA ASN A 40 8.65 4.52 0.39
C ASN A 40 8.35 5.11 -1.00
N VAL A 41 7.50 6.14 -1.09
CA VAL A 41 7.19 6.82 -2.35
C VAL A 41 8.46 7.48 -2.91
N LEU A 42 9.21 8.21 -2.10
CA LEU A 42 10.44 8.87 -2.53
C LEU A 42 11.48 7.87 -3.04
N ASP A 43 11.64 6.73 -2.38
CA ASP A 43 12.57 5.69 -2.79
C ASP A 43 12.13 5.02 -4.10
N PHE A 44 10.83 4.77 -4.27
CA PHE A 44 10.29 4.29 -5.54
C PHE A 44 10.46 5.32 -6.67
N LEU A 45 10.29 6.61 -6.39
CA LEU A 45 10.47 7.68 -7.37
C LEU A 45 11.89 7.72 -7.95
N LYS A 46 12.90 7.31 -7.19
CA LYS A 46 14.29 7.20 -7.69
C LYS A 46 14.45 6.15 -8.80
N LEU A 47 13.57 5.17 -8.89
CA LEU A 47 13.57 4.14 -9.93
C LEU A 47 12.86 4.61 -11.22
N VAL A 48 11.92 5.56 -11.10
CA VAL A 48 11.09 6.05 -12.22
C VAL A 48 11.46 7.46 -12.69
N PHE A 49 12.42 8.12 -12.04
CA PHE A 49 12.99 9.38 -12.48
C PHE A 49 14.46 9.20 -12.83
N ASP A 50 14.77 9.40 -14.10
CA ASP A 50 16.11 9.57 -14.59
C ASP A 50 16.53 11.04 -14.49
N LYS A 51 17.81 11.30 -14.18
CA LYS A 51 18.33 12.65 -13.95
C LYS A 51 18.32 13.52 -15.21
N GLU A 52 18.43 12.92 -16.39
CA GLU A 52 18.53 13.63 -17.67
C GLU A 52 17.20 13.61 -18.43
N LYS A 53 16.51 12.46 -18.41
CA LYS A 53 15.28 12.23 -19.18
C LYS A 53 14.01 12.55 -18.38
N GLY A 54 14.13 12.84 -17.09
CA GLY A 54 13.00 13.10 -16.21
C GLY A 54 12.23 11.81 -15.92
N PHE A 55 10.90 11.84 -16.06
CA PHE A 55 10.06 10.67 -15.79
C PHE A 55 10.24 9.59 -16.84
N VAL A 56 10.78 8.43 -16.43
CA VAL A 56 11.03 7.27 -17.29
C VAL A 56 10.55 6.02 -16.57
N VAL A 57 9.58 5.33 -17.16
CA VAL A 57 9.12 4.06 -16.60
C VAL A 57 9.88 2.90 -17.24
N ASN A 58 10.98 2.52 -16.62
CA ASN A 58 11.84 1.43 -17.06
C ASN A 58 11.13 0.07 -16.89
N MET A 59 10.80 -0.60 -18.00
CA MET A 59 10.13 -1.91 -17.97
C MET A 59 11.09 -3.07 -17.73
N GLU A 60 12.40 -2.82 -17.76
CA GLU A 60 13.44 -3.81 -17.43
C GLU A 60 13.75 -3.86 -15.92
N ASP A 61 13.26 -2.87 -15.15
CA ASP A 61 13.34 -2.90 -13.69
C ASP A 61 12.17 -3.72 -13.13
N ASP A 62 12.49 -4.83 -12.48
CA ASP A 62 11.51 -5.79 -11.95
C ASP A 62 10.52 -5.15 -10.96
N ILE A 63 10.96 -4.16 -10.18
CA ILE A 63 10.12 -3.47 -9.19
C ILE A 63 9.13 -2.56 -9.93
N VAL A 64 9.62 -1.77 -10.89
CA VAL A 64 8.77 -0.88 -11.70
C VAL A 64 7.76 -1.68 -12.52
N ALA A 65 8.20 -2.76 -13.15
CA ALA A 65 7.33 -3.64 -13.93
C ALA A 65 6.24 -4.30 -13.06
N ALA A 66 6.58 -4.79 -11.87
CA ALA A 66 5.63 -5.42 -10.96
C ALA A 66 4.60 -4.44 -10.40
N CYS A 67 4.98 -3.17 -10.20
CA CYS A 67 4.09 -2.12 -9.70
C CYS A 67 3.17 -1.52 -10.79
N LEU A 68 3.51 -1.65 -12.07
CA LEU A 68 2.76 -1.02 -13.16
C LEU A 68 1.45 -1.74 -13.46
N MET A 69 0.32 -1.10 -13.12
CA MET A 69 -1.01 -1.67 -13.34
C MET A 69 -1.54 -1.43 -14.75
N CYS A 70 -1.37 -0.20 -15.26
CA CYS A 70 -1.89 0.23 -16.56
C CYS A 70 -0.97 1.26 -17.24
N ARG A 71 -1.06 1.36 -18.56
CA ARG A 71 -0.40 2.38 -19.39
C ARG A 71 -1.20 2.59 -20.67
N ASP A 72 -1.28 3.82 -21.16
CA ASP A 72 -1.92 4.17 -22.44
C ASP A 72 -3.36 3.64 -22.59
N GLY A 73 -4.13 3.70 -21.50
CA GLY A 73 -5.51 3.21 -21.45
C GLY A 73 -5.65 1.69 -21.42
N GLN A 74 -4.54 0.94 -21.35
CA GLN A 74 -4.53 -0.52 -21.31
C GLN A 74 -4.17 -1.03 -19.92
N LEU A 75 -4.89 -2.05 -19.46
CA LEU A 75 -4.51 -2.82 -18.28
C LEU A 75 -3.34 -3.74 -18.66
N LEU A 76 -2.21 -3.56 -17.99
CA LEU A 76 -0.99 -4.35 -18.24
C LEU A 76 -0.84 -5.49 -17.24
N ARG A 77 -1.41 -5.35 -16.03
CA ARG A 77 -1.41 -6.43 -15.05
C ARG A 77 -2.23 -7.61 -15.56
N LYS A 78 -1.55 -8.75 -15.71
CA LYS A 78 -2.22 -10.03 -15.90
C LYS A 78 -2.77 -10.48 -14.56
N THR A 79 -4.08 -10.64 -14.45
CA THR A 79 -4.71 -11.22 -13.26
C THR A 79 -4.21 -12.66 -13.13
N ALA A 80 -3.71 -13.01 -11.94
CA ALA A 80 -3.46 -14.41 -11.57
C ALA A 80 -4.78 -15.08 -11.17
#